data_AF-A0A4U8Z027-F1
#
_entry.id   AF-A0A4U8Z027-F1
#
_cell.length_a   1.000
_cell.length_b   1.000
_cell.length_c   1.000
_cell.angle_alpha   90.00
_cell.angle_beta   90.00
_cell.angle_gamma   90.00
#
_symmetry.space_group_name_H-M   'P 1'
#
loop_
_entity.id
_entity.type
_entity.pdbx_description
1 polymer ?
#
loop_
_entity_poly.entity_id
_entity_poly.type
_entity_poly.pdbx_seq_one_letter_code
_entity_poly.pdbx_strand_id
1 'polypeptide(L)'
;MLPIPGKACGACSFCCKVLEIVEFEKPAGVLCENCLKSGGCGIYESRPDVCRDYECLWKGDRGLGAPLRPDRVGVILMEDPDSDEYRAVCDPAKPLAWRHPLVFQHLVAMARSGRIVVAKAGLKSLADQGQRRNWTLHLKRAERPAPPQNPHAAANAPCLLAKSRYKAPFAASAGG
;
A
#
# COMPACT_ATOMS: atom_id res chain seq x y z
N MET A 1 10.25 -0.38 18.19
CA MET A 1 8.97 -1.09 17.96
C MET A 1 9.11 -2.52 18.48
N LEU A 2 8.34 -2.92 19.50
CA LEU A 2 8.38 -4.30 19.98
C LEU A 2 7.71 -5.25 18.96
N PRO A 3 8.26 -6.46 18.73
CA PRO A 3 7.68 -7.40 17.77
C PRO A 3 6.25 -7.80 18.18
N ILE A 4 5.32 -7.77 17.23
CA ILE A 4 3.95 -8.26 17.46
C ILE A 4 3.97 -9.79 17.43
N PRO A 5 3.51 -10.49 18.50
CA PRO A 5 3.41 -11.95 18.49
C PRO A 5 2.62 -12.47 17.27
N GLY A 6 3.15 -13.48 16.59
CA GLY A 6 2.55 -14.03 15.37
C GLY A 6 2.84 -13.24 14.07
N LYS A 7 3.58 -12.12 14.13
CA LYS A 7 4.00 -11.33 12.96
C LYS A 7 5.49 -11.48 12.61
N ALA A 8 6.04 -12.68 12.81
CA ALA A 8 7.38 -12.99 12.36
C ALA A 8 7.42 -13.20 10.84
N CYS A 9 8.54 -12.84 10.19
CA CYS A 9 8.73 -13.10 8.77
C CYS A 9 8.65 -14.60 8.47
N GLY A 10 9.23 -15.47 9.31
CA GLY A 10 9.31 -16.91 9.06
C GLY A 10 9.80 -17.17 7.63
N ALA A 11 9.05 -17.96 6.86
CA ALA A 11 9.38 -18.23 5.45
C ALA A 11 9.16 -17.07 4.44
N CYS A 12 8.72 -15.88 4.86
CA CYS A 12 8.39 -14.79 3.95
C CYS A 12 9.64 -13.96 3.62
N SER A 13 9.94 -13.83 2.33
CA SER A 13 10.98 -12.92 1.79
C SER A 13 10.41 -11.96 0.74
N PHE A 14 9.12 -11.67 0.78
CA PHE A 14 8.43 -10.98 -0.32
C PHE A 14 8.92 -9.53 -0.52
N CYS A 15 9.16 -8.76 0.55
CA CYS A 15 9.75 -7.41 0.44
C CYS A 15 11.14 -7.44 -0.23
N CYS A 16 11.98 -8.42 0.14
CA CYS A 16 13.29 -8.64 -0.46
C CYS A 16 13.24 -9.09 -1.92
N LYS A 17 12.07 -9.50 -2.43
CA LYS A 17 11.85 -9.78 -3.85
C LYS A 17 11.34 -8.55 -4.59
N VAL A 18 10.26 -7.92 -4.12
CA VAL A 18 9.50 -6.96 -4.94
C VAL A 18 10.04 -5.54 -4.96
N LEU A 19 10.77 -5.12 -3.92
CA LEU A 19 11.38 -3.80 -3.87
C LEU A 19 12.61 -3.75 -4.77
N GLU A 20 12.88 -2.60 -5.37
CA GLU A 20 14.19 -2.31 -5.94
C GLU A 20 15.09 -1.70 -4.86
N ILE A 21 16.40 -1.97 -4.93
CA ILE A 21 17.38 -1.35 -4.04
C ILE A 21 18.56 -0.90 -4.91
N VAL A 22 18.75 0.42 -5.00
CA VAL A 22 19.72 1.04 -5.93
C VAL A 22 21.15 0.85 -5.42
N GLU A 23 21.35 0.94 -4.10
CA GLU A 23 22.62 0.95 -3.40
C GLU A 23 23.49 -0.28 -3.65
N PHE A 24 22.86 -1.41 -4.00
CA PHE A 24 23.56 -2.64 -4.39
C PHE A 24 22.92 -3.28 -5.64
N GLU A 25 22.38 -2.44 -6.53
CA GLU A 25 21.93 -2.81 -7.88
C GLU A 25 20.94 -3.99 -7.91
N LYS A 26 20.03 -4.07 -6.93
CA LYS A 26 19.07 -5.16 -6.82
C LYS A 26 17.76 -4.80 -7.53
N PRO A 27 17.44 -5.39 -8.69
CA PRO A 27 16.23 -5.03 -9.43
C PRO A 27 14.96 -5.47 -8.71
N ALA A 28 13.86 -4.74 -8.92
CA ALA A 28 12.54 -5.17 -8.47
C ALA A 28 12.15 -6.52 -9.10
N GLY A 29 11.56 -7.41 -8.30
CA GLY A 29 11.14 -8.75 -8.73
C GLY A 29 12.22 -9.82 -8.59
N VAL A 30 13.48 -9.42 -8.36
CA VAL A 30 14.60 -10.34 -8.10
C VAL A 30 14.77 -10.53 -6.60
N LEU A 31 14.89 -11.79 -6.17
CA LEU A 31 15.13 -12.11 -4.77
C LEU A 31 16.54 -11.65 -4.37
N CYS A 32 16.63 -10.87 -3.29
CA CYS A 32 17.92 -10.45 -2.73
C CYS A 32 18.78 -11.67 -2.36
N GLU A 33 20.07 -11.62 -2.71
CA GLU A 33 21.08 -12.66 -2.42
C GLU A 33 21.22 -13.00 -0.93
N ASN A 34 20.91 -12.03 -0.05
CA ASN A 34 20.95 -12.22 1.39
C ASN A 34 19.74 -13.00 1.95
N CYS A 35 18.79 -13.40 1.11
CA CYS A 35 17.63 -14.19 1.55
C CYS A 35 18.03 -15.65 1.78
N LEU A 36 17.53 -16.22 2.87
CA LEU A 36 17.70 -17.64 3.15
C LEU A 36 16.78 -18.49 2.27
N LYS A 37 17.21 -19.71 1.93
CA LYS A 37 16.35 -20.69 1.21
C LYS A 37 15.08 -21.04 1.99
N SER A 38 15.14 -21.02 3.32
CA SER A 38 14.00 -21.22 4.22
C SER A 38 13.08 -20.00 4.33
N GLY A 39 13.43 -18.89 3.68
CA GLY A 39 12.77 -17.59 3.81
C GLY A 39 13.31 -16.73 4.95
N GLY A 40 13.00 -15.43 4.91
CA GLY A 40 13.61 -14.40 5.74
C GLY A 40 14.94 -13.87 5.17
N CYS A 41 15.54 -12.93 5.89
CA CYS A 41 16.82 -12.31 5.57
C CYS A 41 17.92 -12.90 6.46
N GLY A 42 19.02 -13.39 5.87
CA GLY A 42 20.16 -13.96 6.57
C GLY A 42 21.01 -12.92 7.32
N ILE A 43 20.90 -11.65 6.95
CA ILE A 43 21.60 -10.52 7.59
C ILE A 43 20.62 -9.60 8.33
N TYR A 44 19.53 -10.14 8.90
CA TYR A 44 18.45 -9.31 9.47
C TYR A 44 18.99 -8.29 10.50
N GLU A 45 19.86 -8.69 11.42
CA GLU A 45 20.40 -7.76 12.43
C GLU A 45 21.41 -6.74 11.86
N SER A 46 22.08 -7.07 10.76
CA SER A 46 23.10 -6.24 10.10
C SER A 46 22.64 -5.68 8.75
N ARG A 47 21.32 -5.52 8.56
CA ARG A 47 20.77 -4.98 7.31
C ARG A 47 21.34 -3.57 7.01
N PRO A 48 21.61 -3.25 5.74
CA PRO A 48 21.93 -1.88 5.32
C PRO A 48 20.79 -0.91 5.64
N ASP A 49 21.10 0.38 5.74
CA ASP A 49 20.14 1.42 6.14
C ASP A 49 18.91 1.47 5.22
N VAL A 50 19.10 1.36 3.90
CA VAL A 50 17.97 1.27 2.94
C VAL A 50 16.98 0.13 3.25
N CYS A 51 17.47 -0.98 3.81
CA CYS A 51 16.62 -2.10 4.25
C CYS A 51 16.02 -1.90 5.66
N ARG A 52 16.53 -0.95 6.45
CA ARG A 52 15.99 -0.56 7.77
C ARG A 52 14.92 0.51 7.62
N ASP A 53 15.07 1.41 6.66
CA ASP A 53 14.13 2.48 6.36
C ASP A 53 12.80 1.93 5.82
N TYR A 54 12.82 0.73 5.23
CA TYR A 54 11.60 0.03 4.83
C TYR A 54 10.84 -0.54 6.04
N GLU A 55 9.57 -0.15 6.18
CA GLU A 55 8.62 -0.73 7.12
C GLU A 55 7.58 -1.63 6.45
N CYS A 56 7.49 -2.89 6.89
CA CYS A 56 6.44 -3.82 6.47
C CYS A 56 5.20 -3.60 7.33
N LEU A 57 4.14 -3.00 6.77
CA LEU A 57 2.91 -2.74 7.54
C LEU A 57 2.28 -4.00 8.10
N TRP A 58 2.31 -5.13 7.38
CA TRP A 58 1.82 -6.39 7.95
C TRP A 58 2.57 -6.78 9.23
N LYS A 59 3.87 -6.48 9.34
CA LYS A 59 4.65 -6.77 10.54
C LYS A 59 4.36 -5.78 11.68
N GLY A 60 4.09 -4.51 11.36
CA GLY A 60 3.87 -3.42 12.31
C GLY A 60 2.42 -3.21 12.76
N ASP A 61 1.42 -3.66 12.00
CA ASP A 61 0.01 -3.39 12.25
C ASP A 61 -0.76 -4.65 12.73
N ARG A 62 -1.39 -4.56 13.91
CA ARG A 62 -2.23 -5.64 14.46
C ARG A 62 -3.53 -5.86 13.67
N GLY A 63 -4.04 -4.82 13.00
CA GLY A 63 -5.24 -4.91 12.16
C GLY A 63 -5.04 -5.74 10.89
N LEU A 64 -3.81 -5.88 10.41
CA LEU A 64 -3.49 -6.68 9.23
C LEU A 64 -3.33 -8.17 9.58
N GLY A 65 -4.42 -8.95 9.55
CA GLY A 65 -4.40 -10.36 9.93
C GLY A 65 -3.36 -11.25 9.18
N ALA A 66 -3.11 -12.45 9.71
CA ALA A 66 -2.20 -13.43 9.11
C ALA A 66 -2.51 -13.81 7.63
N PRO A 67 -3.77 -13.80 7.14
CA PRO A 67 -4.06 -14.00 5.72
C PRO A 67 -3.50 -12.92 4.80
N LEU A 68 -3.30 -11.69 5.28
CA LEU A 68 -2.71 -10.58 4.52
C LEU A 68 -1.16 -10.60 4.51
N ARG A 69 -0.54 -11.70 4.96
CA ARG A 69 0.91 -11.84 4.94
C ARG A 69 1.42 -11.75 3.49
N PRO A 70 2.49 -10.99 3.19
CA PRO A 70 2.85 -10.65 1.81
C PRO A 70 3.09 -11.83 0.88
N ASP A 71 3.72 -12.91 1.36
CA ASP A 71 3.96 -14.13 0.58
C ASP A 71 2.66 -14.89 0.22
N ARG A 72 1.57 -14.70 0.97
CA ARG A 72 0.26 -15.31 0.71
C ARG A 72 -0.57 -14.54 -0.30
N VAL A 73 -0.51 -13.21 -0.24
CA VAL A 73 -1.34 -12.33 -1.10
C VAL A 73 -0.59 -11.78 -2.31
N GLY A 74 0.73 -11.91 -2.34
CA GLY A 74 1.58 -11.40 -3.43
C GLY A 74 1.71 -9.88 -3.45
N VAL A 75 1.54 -9.22 -2.29
CA VAL A 75 1.54 -7.75 -2.16
C VAL A 75 2.19 -7.37 -0.83
N ILE A 76 3.13 -6.42 -0.85
CA ILE A 76 3.50 -5.67 0.36
C ILE A 76 2.64 -4.43 0.48
N LEU A 77 2.29 -4.08 1.72
CA LEU A 77 1.66 -2.81 2.06
C LEU A 77 2.70 -1.94 2.77
N MET A 78 2.82 -0.69 2.34
CA MET A 78 3.76 0.27 2.91
C MET A 78 3.22 1.70 2.80
N GLU A 79 3.71 2.58 3.67
CA GLU A 79 3.47 4.02 3.57
C GLU A 79 4.70 4.67 2.93
N ASP A 80 4.47 5.68 2.10
CA ASP A 80 5.56 6.52 1.62
C ASP A 80 5.70 7.74 2.55
N PRO A 81 6.89 7.95 3.16
CA PRO A 81 7.11 9.05 4.09
C PRO A 81 7.07 10.44 3.43
N ASP A 82 7.29 10.52 2.12
CA ASP A 82 7.37 11.77 1.36
C ASP A 82 6.04 12.14 0.68
N SER A 83 5.15 11.18 0.45
CA SER A 83 3.96 11.38 -0.41
C SER A 83 2.60 11.10 0.23
N ASP A 84 2.51 10.81 1.54
CA ASP A 84 1.27 10.41 2.25
C ASP A 84 0.51 9.23 1.58
N GLU A 85 1.18 8.50 0.68
CA GLU A 85 0.58 7.43 -0.11
C GLU A 85 0.56 6.12 0.68
N TYR A 86 -0.58 5.44 0.64
CA TYR A 86 -0.72 4.07 1.07
C TYR A 86 -0.50 3.15 -0.12
N ARG A 87 0.64 2.46 -0.17
CA ARG A 87 1.08 1.70 -1.34
C ARG A 87 0.85 0.21 -1.20
N ALA A 88 0.27 -0.39 -2.23
CA ALA A 88 0.27 -1.81 -2.50
C ALA A 88 1.32 -2.12 -3.57
N VAL A 89 2.48 -2.66 -3.17
CA VAL A 89 3.54 -3.01 -4.13
C VAL A 89 3.45 -4.50 -4.46
N CYS A 90 3.24 -4.78 -5.73
CA CYS A 90 3.13 -6.10 -6.32
C CYS A 90 4.46 -6.54 -6.93
N ASP A 91 4.62 -7.85 -7.11
CA ASP A 91 5.68 -8.41 -7.95
C ASP A 91 5.52 -7.92 -9.41
N PRO A 92 6.58 -7.44 -10.09
CA PRO A 92 6.53 -7.09 -11.50
C PRO A 92 5.99 -8.21 -12.40
N ALA A 93 6.21 -9.49 -12.05
CA ALA A 93 5.68 -10.64 -12.78
C ALA A 93 4.16 -10.85 -12.55
N LYS A 94 3.58 -10.22 -11.52
CA LYS A 94 2.16 -10.31 -11.14
C LYS A 94 1.61 -8.91 -10.80
N PRO A 95 1.57 -7.97 -11.76
CA PRO A 95 1.26 -6.56 -11.48
C PRO A 95 -0.18 -6.32 -10.99
N LEU A 96 -1.07 -7.30 -11.15
CA LEU A 96 -2.46 -7.23 -10.71
C LEU A 96 -2.72 -7.94 -9.38
N ALA A 97 -1.69 -8.36 -8.64
CA ALA A 97 -1.84 -9.05 -7.35
C ALA A 97 -2.62 -8.23 -6.30
N TRP A 98 -2.63 -6.90 -6.40
CA TRP A 98 -3.47 -6.02 -5.57
C TRP A 98 -4.97 -6.30 -5.67
N ARG A 99 -5.42 -6.98 -6.74
CA ARG A 99 -6.82 -7.42 -6.92
C ARG A 99 -7.19 -8.63 -6.06
N HIS A 100 -6.24 -9.22 -5.34
CA HIS A 100 -6.52 -10.26 -4.36
C HIS A 100 -7.66 -9.81 -3.43
N PRO A 101 -8.74 -10.58 -3.22
CA PRO A 101 -9.95 -10.10 -2.54
C PRO A 101 -9.68 -9.43 -1.18
N LEU A 102 -8.83 -10.03 -0.36
CA LEU A 102 -8.45 -9.47 0.94
C LEU A 102 -7.67 -8.16 0.82
N VAL A 103 -6.77 -8.05 -0.16
CA VAL A 103 -5.99 -6.83 -0.39
C VAL A 103 -6.91 -5.75 -0.91
N PHE A 104 -7.72 -6.05 -1.91
CA PHE A 104 -8.67 -5.10 -2.48
C PHE A 104 -9.63 -4.55 -1.44
N GLN A 105 -10.21 -5.41 -0.59
CA GLN A 105 -11.07 -4.98 0.52
C GLN A 105 -10.35 -4.01 1.47
N HIS A 106 -9.10 -4.32 1.83
CA HIS A 106 -8.28 -3.47 2.68
C HIS A 106 -7.97 -2.11 2.03
N LEU A 107 -7.57 -2.11 0.76
CA LEU A 107 -7.29 -0.90 -0.01
C LEU A 107 -8.51 0.01 -0.12
N VAL A 108 -9.70 -0.56 -0.32
CA VAL A 108 -10.97 0.21 -0.30
C VAL A 108 -11.24 0.82 1.07
N ALA A 109 -10.92 0.11 2.16
CA ALA A 109 -11.06 0.65 3.51
C ALA A 109 -10.11 1.84 3.75
N MET A 110 -8.85 1.73 3.31
CA MET A 110 -7.87 2.82 3.41
C MET A 110 -8.26 4.04 2.55
N ALA A 111 -8.82 3.82 1.36
CA ALA A 111 -9.33 4.91 0.53
C ALA A 111 -10.52 5.62 1.21
N ARG A 112 -11.43 4.86 1.83
CA ARG A 112 -12.57 5.40 2.59
C ARG A 112 -12.17 6.19 3.84
N SER A 113 -11.03 5.86 4.46
CA SER A 113 -10.48 6.66 5.55
C SER A 113 -9.76 7.94 5.08
N GLY A 114 -9.81 8.24 3.77
CA GLY A 114 -9.24 9.45 3.19
C GLY A 114 -7.77 9.35 2.82
N ARG A 115 -7.17 8.15 2.78
CA ARG A 115 -5.79 7.96 2.30
C ARG A 115 -5.74 7.90 0.78
N ILE A 116 -4.62 8.37 0.22
CA ILE A 116 -4.31 8.18 -1.20
C ILE A 116 -3.76 6.76 -1.36
N VAL A 117 -4.50 5.89 -2.05
CA VAL A 117 -4.10 4.49 -2.23
C VAL A 117 -3.53 4.29 -3.62
N VAL A 118 -2.34 3.70 -3.71
CA VAL A 118 -1.63 3.47 -4.98
C VAL A 118 -1.19 2.01 -5.08
N ALA A 119 -1.51 1.36 -6.19
CA ALA A 119 -0.93 0.05 -6.54
C ALA A 119 0.26 0.23 -7.49
N LYS A 120 1.41 -0.38 -7.17
CA LYS A 120 2.65 -0.33 -7.97
C LYS A 120 3.17 -1.74 -8.26
N ALA A 121 3.91 -1.91 -9.35
CA ALA A 121 4.61 -3.15 -9.67
C ALA A 121 5.94 -2.84 -10.37
N GLY A 122 7.06 -2.94 -9.63
CA GLY A 122 8.38 -2.49 -10.09
C GLY A 122 8.54 -0.97 -10.15
N LEU A 123 9.62 -0.52 -10.82
CA LEU A 123 9.92 0.91 -11.06
C LEU A 123 8.88 1.64 -11.88
N LYS A 124 8.09 0.90 -12.64
CA LYS A 124 7.02 1.47 -13.44
C LYS A 124 5.78 1.57 -12.56
N SER A 125 5.40 2.79 -12.18
CA SER A 125 3.98 3.04 -11.96
C SER A 125 3.25 2.64 -13.25
N LEU A 126 2.07 2.03 -13.15
CA LEU A 126 1.24 1.73 -14.34
C LEU A 126 0.93 3.01 -15.17
N ALA A 127 1.20 4.20 -14.63
CA ALA A 127 1.11 5.49 -15.31
C ALA A 127 2.21 5.73 -16.37
N ASP A 128 3.39 5.12 -16.25
CA ASP A 128 4.53 5.37 -17.17
C ASP A 128 4.54 4.49 -18.44
N GLN A 129 3.69 3.46 -18.51
CA GLN A 129 3.66 2.52 -19.63
C GLN A 129 2.72 2.92 -20.78
N GLY A 130 2.44 4.22 -20.95
CA GLY A 130 1.54 4.69 -22.02
C GLY A 130 0.06 4.33 -21.81
N GLN A 131 -0.31 3.77 -20.66
CA GLN A 131 -1.70 3.67 -20.19
C GLN A 131 -2.16 4.95 -19.47
N ARG A 132 -1.85 6.11 -20.04
CA ARG A 132 -2.50 7.39 -19.70
C ARG A 132 -3.97 7.46 -20.16
N ARG A 133 -4.68 6.32 -20.14
CA ARG A 133 -6.14 6.32 -20.08
C ARG A 133 -6.52 6.24 -18.61
N ASN A 134 -6.49 7.38 -17.94
CA ASN A 134 -7.43 7.73 -16.87
C ASN A 134 -7.91 6.58 -15.96
N TRP A 135 -7.05 6.10 -15.04
CA TRP A 135 -7.49 5.30 -13.88
C TRP A 135 -6.85 5.79 -12.57
N THR A 136 -6.43 7.06 -12.54
CA THR A 136 -6.61 7.83 -11.32
C THR A 136 -8.11 7.76 -11.06
N LEU A 137 -8.56 6.93 -10.13
CA LEU A 137 -9.90 7.06 -9.58
C LEU A 137 -9.89 8.45 -8.93
N HIS A 138 -10.22 9.44 -9.76
CA HIS A 138 -10.57 10.80 -9.39
C HIS A 138 -11.87 10.70 -8.59
N LEU A 139 -11.81 10.14 -7.39
CA LEU A 139 -12.57 10.72 -6.31
C LEU A 139 -11.84 12.02 -6.04
N LYS A 140 -12.30 13.07 -6.74
CA LYS A 140 -11.85 14.44 -6.57
C LYS A 140 -11.61 14.66 -5.09
N ARG A 141 -10.36 14.96 -4.75
CA ARG A 141 -9.97 15.60 -3.50
C ARG A 141 -11.04 16.65 -3.22
N ALA A 142 -11.96 16.37 -2.29
CA ALA A 142 -12.60 17.45 -1.58
C ALA A 142 -11.42 18.14 -0.91
N GLU A 143 -11.03 19.28 -1.47
CA GLU A 143 -9.89 20.05 -1.01
C GLU A 143 -10.04 20.24 0.48
N ARG A 144 -9.21 19.53 1.26
CA ARG A 144 -9.09 19.79 2.69
C ARG A 144 -8.51 21.21 2.77
N PRO A 145 -9.27 22.22 3.25
CA PRO A 145 -8.69 23.54 3.42
C PRO A 145 -7.50 23.41 4.37
N ALA A 146 -6.41 24.12 4.05
CA ALA A 146 -5.22 24.13 4.88
C ALA A 146 -5.60 24.51 6.32
N PRO A 147 -4.97 23.90 7.35
CA PRO A 147 -5.20 24.31 8.72
C PRO A 147 -4.84 25.80 8.87
N PRO A 148 -5.68 26.62 9.54
CA PRO A 148 -5.44 28.05 9.67
C PRO A 148 -4.14 28.29 10.45
N GLN A 149 -3.27 29.15 9.91
CA GLN A 149 -1.96 29.48 10.47
C GLN A 149 -2.03 30.42 11.72
N ASN A 150 -3.17 30.44 12.43
CA ASN A 150 -3.35 31.30 13.60
C ASN A 150 -4.14 30.55 14.69
N PRO A 151 -3.53 30.29 15.87
CA PRO A 151 -4.16 29.52 16.95
C PRO A 151 -5.33 30.22 17.66
N HIS A 152 -5.74 31.43 17.26
CA HIS A 152 -6.82 32.18 17.92
C HIS A 152 -8.11 32.36 17.11
N ALA A 153 -8.27 31.75 15.93
CA ALA A 153 -9.47 31.96 15.09
C ALA A 153 -10.56 30.87 15.22
N ALA A 154 -10.47 29.96 16.18
CA ALA A 154 -11.38 28.81 16.32
C ALA A 154 -12.71 29.11 17.06
N ALA A 155 -13.19 30.37 17.05
CA ALA A 155 -14.37 30.74 17.84
C ALA A 155 -15.65 31.00 17.04
N ASN A 156 -15.66 31.09 15.70
CA ASN A 156 -16.90 31.32 14.96
C ASN A 156 -16.79 30.96 13.46
N ALA A 157 -17.19 29.75 13.07
CA ALA A 157 -17.70 29.49 11.71
C ALA A 157 -18.60 28.23 11.67
N PRO A 158 -19.78 28.30 11.02
CA PRO A 158 -20.87 27.32 11.17
C PRO A 158 -20.73 26.07 10.28
N CYS A 159 -21.31 24.98 10.80
CA CYS A 159 -21.48 23.69 10.16
C CYS A 159 -22.33 23.81 8.87
N LEU A 160 -21.76 23.49 7.69
CA LEU A 160 -22.53 23.35 6.46
C LEU A 160 -22.22 22.02 5.76
N LEU A 161 -23.22 21.13 5.83
CA LEU A 161 -23.38 19.97 4.97
C LEU A 161 -23.35 20.38 3.49
N ALA A 162 -22.71 19.57 2.65
CA ALA A 162 -22.98 19.55 1.22
C ALA A 162 -23.21 18.11 0.73
N LYS A 163 -24.49 17.85 0.44
CA LYS A 163 -25.04 16.68 -0.24
C LYS A 163 -24.50 16.62 -1.68
N SER A 164 -24.13 15.44 -2.17
CA SER A 164 -24.20 15.10 -3.61
C SER A 164 -24.00 13.59 -3.78
N ARG A 165 -25.09 12.81 -3.79
CA ARG A 165 -25.62 12.10 -4.98
C ARG A 165 -24.56 11.31 -5.77
N TYR A 166 -24.48 10.00 -5.53
CA TYR A 166 -24.24 9.05 -6.61
C TYR A 166 -25.24 7.89 -6.52
N LYS A 167 -25.99 7.75 -7.61
CA LYS A 167 -26.92 6.66 -7.92
C LYS A 167 -26.13 5.36 -8.01
N ALA A 168 -26.55 4.35 -7.26
CA ALA A 168 -26.18 2.96 -7.53
C ALA A 168 -26.91 2.48 -8.79
N PRO A 169 -26.31 1.58 -9.58
CA PRO A 169 -27.07 0.52 -10.22
C PRO A 169 -27.00 -0.72 -9.33
N PHE A 170 -28.16 -1.05 -8.78
CA PHE A 170 -28.47 -2.32 -8.14
C PHE A 170 -28.45 -3.44 -9.20
N ALA A 171 -28.16 -4.64 -8.72
CA ALA A 171 -28.18 -5.91 -9.44
C ALA A 171 -29.52 -6.22 -10.13
N ALA A 172 -29.51 -7.10 -11.14
CA ALA A 172 -30.26 -8.36 -11.14
C ALA A 172 -30.25 -9.06 -12.51
N SER A 173 -30.22 -10.39 -12.40
CA SER A 173 -30.43 -11.47 -13.37
C SER A 173 -31.70 -11.44 -14.23
N ALA A 174 -31.64 -12.07 -15.41
CA ALA A 174 -32.59 -13.04 -16.01
C ALA A 174 -32.12 -13.29 -17.46
N GLY A 175 -32.07 -14.49 -18.04
CA GLY A 175 -33.06 -15.56 -17.97
C GLY A 175 -34.12 -15.31 -19.05
N GLY A 176 -33.96 -15.93 -20.22
CA GLY A 176 -34.87 -15.85 -21.37
C GLY A 176 -34.26 -16.54 -22.57
#